data_AF-A0A1G8V2B7-F1
#
_entry.id   AF-A0A1G8V2B7-F1
#
_cell.length_a   1.000
_cell.length_b   1.000
_cell.length_c   1.000
_cell.angle_alpha   90.00
_cell.angle_beta   90.00
_cell.angle_gamma   90.00
#
_symmetry.space_group_name_H-M   'P 1'
#
loop_
_entity.id
_entity.type
_entity.pdbx_description
1 polymer ?
#
loop_
_entity_poly.entity_id
_entity_poly.type
_entity_poly.pdbx_seq_one_letter_code
_entity_poly.pdbx_strand_id
1 'polypeptide(L)'
;MSCRLSLPAGSWGSAMHEEFLCEVTAYGICGGEQVGVPLGAYRAPSLPLAMWWLRERATWIAERLDPSPGAGRLPPGALVLMARDAPDVPGVLRAWRDSPAEQERAAADLASGRLVRFIARDDTTEYELLAESVDMIRIQRALGARQRAAPEWSTPGWSAPGRSTSGWSAPAWESPERTAPEWSTPEWNAPERTAPHRGVPHRGTPQWVPPM
;
A
#
# COMPACT_ATOMS: atom_id res chain seq x y z
N MET A 1 -5.67 -49.14 27.63
CA MET A 1 -4.98 -47.91 28.06
C MET A 1 -4.76 -47.05 26.82
N SER A 2 -5.69 -46.16 26.49
CA SER A 2 -5.53 -45.17 25.41
C SER A 2 -5.31 -43.82 26.05
N CYS A 3 -4.08 -43.31 26.02
CA CYS A 3 -3.78 -41.93 26.37
C CYS A 3 -4.17 -41.03 25.19
N ARG A 4 -5.32 -40.35 25.30
CA ARG A 4 -5.59 -39.12 24.55
C ARG A 4 -4.69 -38.03 25.13
N LEU A 5 -3.71 -37.57 24.35
CA LEU A 5 -3.06 -36.30 24.64
C LEU A 5 -4.01 -35.18 24.22
N SER A 6 -4.85 -34.76 25.16
CA SER A 6 -5.53 -33.47 25.13
C SER A 6 -4.45 -32.39 25.19
N LEU A 7 -4.27 -31.65 24.10
CA LEU A 7 -3.54 -30.39 24.12
C LEU A 7 -4.40 -29.38 24.91
N PRO A 8 -3.84 -28.69 25.92
CA PRO A 8 -4.58 -27.68 26.65
C PRO A 8 -4.92 -26.52 25.73
N ALA A 9 -6.20 -26.15 25.72
CA ALA A 9 -6.69 -24.88 25.20
C ALA A 9 -6.08 -23.74 26.03
N GLY A 10 -4.83 -23.39 25.71
CA GLY A 10 -4.17 -22.18 26.15
C GLY A 10 -4.69 -21.02 25.33
N SER A 11 -5.23 -20.03 26.02
CA SER A 11 -5.76 -18.78 25.51
C SER A 11 -4.79 -18.08 24.53
N TRP A 12 -5.05 -18.21 23.23
CA TRP A 12 -4.59 -17.24 22.21
C TRP A 12 -5.47 -15.99 22.31
N GLY A 13 -5.50 -15.39 23.50
CA GLY A 13 -6.16 -14.12 23.80
C GLY A 13 -5.22 -12.93 23.58
N SER A 14 -4.32 -13.04 22.59
CA SER A 14 -3.65 -11.91 21.98
C SER A 14 -3.89 -12.08 20.49
N ALA A 15 -5.07 -11.63 20.05
CA ALA A 15 -5.35 -11.43 18.65
C ALA A 15 -4.18 -10.60 18.11
N MET A 16 -3.37 -11.21 17.23
CA MET A 16 -2.40 -10.47 16.43
C MET A 16 -3.22 -9.35 15.77
N HIS A 17 -2.98 -8.11 16.18
CA HIS A 17 -3.71 -6.98 15.61
C HIS A 17 -3.21 -6.83 14.19
N GLU A 18 -3.91 -7.47 13.24
CA GLU A 18 -3.60 -7.41 11.82
C GLU A 18 -3.71 -5.95 11.35
N GLU A 19 -2.56 -5.29 11.38
CA GLU A 19 -2.39 -3.95 10.88
C GLU A 19 -1.77 -4.04 9.49
N PHE A 20 -2.24 -3.18 8.59
CA PHE A 20 -1.82 -3.16 7.21
C PHE A 20 -1.23 -1.79 6.87
N LEU A 21 -0.13 -1.79 6.14
CA LEU A 21 0.40 -0.59 5.51
C LEU A 21 -0.07 -0.57 4.07
N CYS A 22 -0.83 0.46 3.70
CA CYS A 22 -1.27 0.69 2.35
C CYS A 22 -0.59 1.93 1.78
N GLU A 23 -0.15 1.87 0.54
CA GLU A 23 0.57 2.94 -0.13
C GLU A 23 0.14 3.04 -1.60
N VAL A 24 0.23 4.24 -2.16
CA VAL A 24 0.08 4.49 -3.59
C VAL A 24 1.24 5.30 -4.09
N THR A 25 1.86 4.85 -5.17
CA THR A 25 2.97 5.54 -5.82
C THR A 25 2.70 5.64 -7.31
N ALA A 26 2.92 6.83 -7.89
CA ALA A 26 2.95 7.01 -9.34
C ALA A 26 4.41 7.08 -9.79
N TYR A 27 4.79 6.21 -10.73
CA TYR A 27 6.12 6.20 -11.32
C TYR A 27 6.05 6.80 -12.73
N GLY A 28 6.89 7.79 -13.00
CA GLY A 28 7.06 8.37 -14.33
C GLY A 28 8.55 8.47 -14.69
N ILE A 29 8.86 8.93 -15.89
CA ILE A 29 10.24 9.18 -16.32
C ILE A 29 10.54 10.68 -16.20
N CYS A 30 11.63 11.02 -15.50
CA CYS A 30 12.17 12.37 -15.42
C CYS A 30 13.66 12.33 -15.73
N GLY A 31 14.11 13.06 -16.75
CA GLY A 31 15.53 13.09 -17.14
C GLY A 31 16.10 11.74 -17.61
N GLY A 32 15.25 10.80 -18.06
CA GLY A 32 15.65 9.44 -18.44
C GLY A 32 15.70 8.43 -17.29
N GLU A 33 15.45 8.88 -16.05
CA GLU A 33 15.36 8.01 -14.87
C GLU A 33 13.90 7.83 -14.43
N GLN A 34 13.60 6.65 -13.86
CA GLN A 34 12.29 6.39 -13.30
C GLN A 34 12.20 7.02 -11.90
N VAL A 35 11.19 7.87 -11.70
CA VAL A 35 10.93 8.59 -10.46
C VAL A 35 9.56 8.20 -9.92
N GLY A 36 9.52 7.77 -8.66
CA GLY A 36 8.28 7.47 -7.94
C GLY A 36 7.83 8.65 -7.07
N VAL A 37 6.57 9.06 -7.21
CA VAL A 37 5.92 10.09 -6.40
C VAL A 37 4.84 9.44 -5.55
N PRO A 38 4.96 9.47 -4.20
CA PRO A 38 3.94 8.91 -3.33
C PRO A 38 2.67 9.78 -3.38
N LEU A 39 1.55 9.15 -3.71
CA LEU A 39 0.23 9.79 -3.79
C LEU A 39 -0.59 9.61 -2.51
N GLY A 40 -0.14 8.75 -1.60
CA GLY A 40 -0.70 8.62 -0.26
C GLY A 40 -0.28 7.34 0.43
N ALA A 41 -0.34 7.36 1.76
CA ALA A 41 -0.12 6.20 2.61
C ALA A 41 -1.20 6.14 3.69
N TYR A 42 -1.52 4.94 4.15
CA TYR A 42 -2.49 4.71 5.21
C TYR A 42 -2.15 3.44 5.99
N ARG A 43 -2.17 3.57 7.31
CA ARG A 43 -1.99 2.46 8.23
C ARG A 43 -3.36 1.99 8.70
N ALA A 44 -3.85 0.94 8.07
CA ALA A 44 -5.18 0.42 8.34
C ALA A 44 -5.17 -0.51 9.57
N PRO A 45 -6.03 -0.26 10.57
CA PRO A 45 -6.08 -1.08 11.78
C PRO A 45 -6.88 -2.39 11.59
N SER A 46 -7.37 -2.65 10.38
CA SER A 46 -8.09 -3.87 10.03
C SER A 46 -8.08 -4.11 8.52
N LEU A 47 -8.26 -5.38 8.13
CA LEU A 47 -8.33 -5.78 6.73
C LEU A 47 -9.44 -5.07 5.93
N PRO A 48 -10.68 -4.92 6.45
CA PRO A 48 -11.72 -4.19 5.72
C PRO A 48 -11.35 -2.72 5.45
N LEU A 49 -10.65 -2.07 6.38
CA LEU A 49 -10.20 -0.68 6.19
C LEU A 49 -9.05 -0.57 5.19
N ALA A 50 -8.15 -1.56 5.13
CA ALA A 50 -7.13 -1.64 4.09
C ALA A 50 -7.77 -1.75 2.71
N MET A 51 -8.69 -2.69 2.53
CA MET A 51 -9.40 -2.90 1.26
C MET A 51 -10.25 -1.69 0.88
N TRP A 52 -10.94 -1.08 1.84
CA TRP A 52 -11.68 0.16 1.63
C TRP A 52 -10.75 1.28 1.13
N TRP A 53 -9.60 1.47 1.78
CA TRP A 53 -8.67 2.53 1.41
C TRP A 53 -8.11 2.33 0.00
N LEU A 54 -7.74 1.10 -0.37
CA LEU A 54 -7.27 0.81 -1.74
C LEU A 54 -8.34 1.14 -2.79
N ARG A 55 -9.60 0.76 -2.56
CA ARG A 55 -10.73 1.09 -3.45
C ARG A 55 -10.97 2.59 -3.55
N GLU A 56 -10.87 3.28 -2.42
CA GLU A 56 -11.01 4.73 -2.37
C GLU A 56 -9.88 5.44 -3.12
N ARG A 57 -8.64 4.94 -3.02
CA ARG A 57 -7.52 5.46 -3.82
C ARG A 57 -7.66 5.17 -5.31
N ALA A 58 -8.10 3.97 -5.69
CA ALA A 58 -8.38 3.67 -7.10
C ALA A 58 -9.42 4.65 -7.68
N THR A 59 -10.49 4.92 -6.92
CA THR A 59 -11.52 5.90 -7.29
C THR A 59 -10.93 7.30 -7.41
N TRP A 60 -10.14 7.73 -6.42
CA TRP A 60 -9.54 9.06 -6.36
C TRP A 60 -8.58 9.34 -7.53
N ILE A 61 -7.79 8.34 -7.95
CA ILE A 61 -6.92 8.44 -9.14
C ILE A 61 -7.77 8.50 -10.40
N ALA A 62 -8.72 7.57 -10.58
CA ALA A 62 -9.56 7.51 -11.77
C ALA A 62 -10.33 8.82 -12.02
N GLU A 63 -10.93 9.41 -10.98
CA GLU A 63 -11.67 10.68 -11.11
C GLU A 63 -10.79 11.90 -11.37
N ARG A 64 -9.49 11.84 -11.07
CA ARG A 64 -8.53 12.90 -11.42
C ARG A 64 -8.02 12.80 -12.84
N LEU A 65 -7.90 11.59 -13.36
CA LEU A 65 -7.44 11.32 -14.72
C LEU A 65 -8.57 11.47 -15.74
N ASP A 66 -9.75 10.98 -15.39
CA ASP A 66 -10.96 10.98 -16.23
C ASP A 66 -12.19 11.20 -15.36
N PRO A 67 -12.56 12.45 -15.03
CA PRO A 67 -13.69 12.73 -14.15
C PRO A 67 -15.03 12.27 -14.77
N SER A 68 -15.87 11.64 -13.95
CA SER A 68 -17.18 11.16 -14.38
C SER A 68 -18.07 12.31 -14.90
N PRO A 69 -18.92 12.07 -15.92
CA PRO A 69 -19.88 13.07 -16.40
C PRO A 69 -20.76 13.58 -15.25
N GLY A 70 -20.60 14.85 -14.88
CA GLY A 70 -21.31 15.46 -13.75
C GLY A 70 -20.48 15.70 -12.48
N ALA A 71 -19.18 15.38 -12.47
CA ALA A 71 -18.28 15.65 -11.35
C ALA A 71 -18.11 17.15 -10.98
N GLY A 72 -18.64 18.04 -11.82
CA GLY A 72 -18.63 19.49 -11.60
C GLY A 72 -18.19 20.25 -12.83
N ARG A 73 -18.11 21.58 -12.70
CA ARG A 73 -17.56 22.44 -13.77
C ARG A 73 -16.04 22.33 -13.75
N LEU A 74 -15.46 21.82 -14.83
CA LEU A 74 -14.02 21.84 -15.08
C LEU A 74 -13.63 23.14 -15.81
N PRO A 75 -12.43 23.67 -15.56
CA PRO A 75 -11.95 24.82 -16.30
C PRO A 75 -11.72 24.46 -17.78
N PRO A 76 -11.83 25.44 -18.71
CA PRO A 76 -11.53 25.20 -20.13
C PRO A 76 -10.13 24.62 -20.32
N GLY A 77 -10.01 23.60 -21.18
CA GLY A 77 -8.73 22.94 -21.47
C GLY A 77 -8.26 21.94 -20.40
N ALA A 78 -9.01 21.70 -19.33
CA ALA A 78 -8.67 20.69 -18.31
C ALA A 78 -8.79 19.25 -18.80
N LEU A 79 -9.57 19.01 -19.85
CA LEU A 79 -9.74 17.71 -20.48
C LEU A 79 -9.09 17.71 -21.86
N VAL A 80 -8.33 16.66 -22.13
CA VAL A 80 -7.72 16.40 -23.45
C VAL A 80 -8.24 15.06 -23.93
N LEU A 81 -8.71 15.02 -25.18
CA LEU A 81 -9.12 13.76 -25.79
C LEU A 81 -7.89 12.90 -26.08
N MET A 82 -7.87 11.69 -25.53
CA MET A 82 -6.86 10.69 -25.81
C MET A 82 -7.21 9.89 -27.07
N ALA A 83 -6.20 9.26 -27.67
CA ALA A 83 -6.40 8.33 -28.77
C ALA A 83 -7.24 7.13 -28.30
N ARG A 84 -8.00 6.51 -29.22
CA ARG A 84 -8.92 5.41 -28.87
C ARG A 84 -8.21 4.13 -28.41
N ASP A 85 -6.96 3.98 -28.80
CA ASP A 85 -6.07 2.87 -28.48
C ASP A 85 -5.14 3.17 -27.30
N ALA A 86 -5.21 4.38 -26.72
CA ALA A 86 -4.46 4.71 -25.52
C ALA A 86 -4.88 3.80 -24.35
N PRO A 87 -3.94 3.37 -23.49
CA PRO A 87 -4.28 2.59 -22.31
C PRO A 87 -5.27 3.31 -21.38
N ASP A 88 -6.39 2.65 -21.05
CA ASP A 88 -7.44 3.19 -20.19
C ASP A 88 -7.17 2.89 -18.71
N VAL A 89 -6.20 3.61 -18.13
CA VAL A 89 -5.90 3.53 -16.69
C VAL A 89 -7.14 3.80 -15.81
N PRO A 90 -7.94 4.85 -16.05
CA PRO A 90 -9.15 5.09 -15.25
C PRO A 90 -10.15 3.93 -15.31
N GLY A 91 -10.39 3.36 -16.49
CA GLY A 91 -11.24 2.18 -16.65
C GLY A 91 -10.70 0.94 -15.94
N VAL A 92 -9.39 0.69 -16.01
CA VAL A 92 -8.74 -0.42 -15.29
C VAL A 92 -8.89 -0.26 -13.77
N LEU A 93 -8.68 0.94 -13.24
CA LEU A 93 -8.86 1.24 -11.81
C LEU A 93 -10.32 1.02 -11.34
N ARG A 94 -11.29 1.48 -12.15
CA ARG A 94 -12.73 1.27 -11.88
C ARG A 94 -13.10 -0.21 -11.92
N ALA A 95 -12.65 -0.92 -12.95
CA ALA A 95 -12.89 -2.35 -13.12
C ALA A 95 -12.37 -3.14 -11.90
N TRP A 96 -11.16 -2.84 -11.43
CA TRP A 96 -10.60 -3.49 -10.24
C TRP A 96 -11.41 -3.19 -8.97
N ARG A 97 -11.76 -1.92 -8.75
CA ARG A 97 -12.55 -1.46 -7.59
C ARG A 97 -13.94 -2.11 -7.53
N ASP A 98 -14.54 -2.33 -8.69
CA ASP A 98 -15.91 -2.82 -8.83
C ASP A 98 -16.00 -4.35 -8.99
N SER A 99 -14.88 -5.04 -9.20
CA SER A 99 -14.84 -6.51 -9.34
C SER A 99 -14.80 -7.22 -7.99
N PRO A 100 -15.88 -7.91 -7.56
CA PRO A 100 -15.91 -8.60 -6.26
C PRO A 100 -14.85 -9.70 -6.16
N ALA A 101 -14.59 -10.41 -7.26
CA ALA A 101 -13.62 -11.49 -7.32
C ALA A 101 -12.18 -11.00 -7.12
N GLU A 102 -11.84 -9.82 -7.64
CA GLU A 102 -10.52 -9.23 -7.42
C GLU A 102 -10.36 -8.70 -6.01
N GLN A 103 -11.42 -8.09 -5.46
CA GLN A 103 -11.43 -7.63 -4.07
C GLN A 103 -11.32 -8.80 -3.07
N GLU A 104 -12.03 -9.90 -3.32
CA GLU A 104 -11.96 -11.10 -2.49
C GLU A 104 -10.58 -11.76 -2.57
N ARG A 105 -10.00 -11.86 -3.77
CA ARG A 105 -8.63 -12.37 -3.95
C ARG A 105 -7.60 -11.53 -3.20
N ALA A 106 -7.64 -10.20 -3.36
CA ALA A 106 -6.74 -9.29 -2.66
C ALA A 106 -6.92 -9.36 -1.13
N ALA A 107 -8.16 -9.43 -0.64
CA ALA A 107 -8.42 -9.58 0.78
C ALA A 107 -7.87 -10.92 1.33
N ALA A 108 -8.02 -12.01 0.58
CA ALA A 108 -7.48 -13.31 0.94
C ALA A 108 -5.94 -13.32 0.93
N ASP A 109 -5.31 -12.65 -0.04
CA ASP A 109 -3.87 -12.46 -0.08
C ASP A 109 -3.38 -11.72 1.18
N LEU A 110 -3.97 -10.57 1.50
CA LEU A 110 -3.62 -9.79 2.70
C LEU A 110 -3.84 -10.58 3.99
N ALA A 111 -4.98 -11.26 4.13
CA ALA A 111 -5.30 -12.08 5.30
C ALA A 111 -4.30 -13.24 5.49
N SER A 112 -3.72 -13.74 4.39
CA SER A 112 -2.68 -14.76 4.43
C SER A 112 -1.26 -14.20 4.63
N GLY A 113 -1.12 -12.88 4.82
CA GLY A 113 0.15 -12.19 4.98
C GLY A 113 0.92 -11.97 3.67
N ARG A 114 0.29 -12.17 2.50
CA ARG A 114 0.90 -11.85 1.21
C ARG A 114 0.74 -10.36 0.89
N LEU A 115 1.73 -9.82 0.20
CA LEU A 115 1.69 -8.50 -0.41
C LEU A 115 0.59 -8.45 -1.48
N VAL A 116 -0.29 -7.45 -1.42
CA VAL A 116 -1.14 -7.07 -2.54
C VAL A 116 -0.49 -5.92 -3.28
N ARG A 117 -0.36 -6.10 -4.59
CA ARG A 117 0.17 -5.09 -5.52
C ARG A 117 -0.73 -5.06 -6.75
N PHE A 118 -1.36 -3.92 -6.99
CA PHE A 118 -2.13 -3.65 -8.19
C PHE A 118 -1.46 -2.54 -8.98
N ILE A 119 -1.34 -2.71 -10.30
CA ILE A 119 -0.67 -1.76 -11.18
C ILE A 119 -1.61 -1.39 -12.31
N ALA A 120 -1.79 -0.10 -12.54
CA ALA A 120 -2.41 0.44 -13.75
C ALA A 120 -1.41 1.37 -14.43
N ARG A 121 -1.23 1.22 -15.75
CA ARG A 121 -0.16 1.94 -16.46
C ARG A 121 -0.67 2.53 -17.77
N ASP A 122 -0.26 3.76 -18.03
CA ASP A 122 -0.37 4.43 -19.32
C ASP A 122 1.02 4.60 -19.98
N ASP A 123 1.09 5.33 -21.08
CA ASP A 123 2.34 5.53 -21.83
C ASP A 123 3.39 6.34 -21.06
N THR A 124 2.97 7.08 -20.03
CA THR A 124 3.78 8.04 -19.29
C THR A 124 3.99 7.65 -17.83
N THR A 125 3.02 6.98 -17.23
CA THR A 125 2.90 6.82 -15.79
C THR A 125 2.40 5.44 -15.41
N GLU A 126 3.01 4.86 -14.39
CA GLU A 126 2.59 3.62 -13.73
C GLU A 126 2.07 3.95 -12.33
N TYR A 127 0.82 3.63 -12.06
CA TYR A 127 0.18 3.78 -10.75
C TYR A 127 0.17 2.45 -10.03
N GLU A 128 0.85 2.40 -8.90
CA GLU A 128 0.95 1.22 -8.05
C GLU A 128 0.15 1.44 -6.77
N LEU A 129 -0.80 0.54 -6.50
CA LEU A 129 -1.53 0.43 -5.25
C LEU A 129 -0.99 -0.78 -4.51
N LEU A 130 -0.45 -0.55 -3.32
CA LEU A 130 0.22 -1.57 -2.52
C LEU A 130 -0.44 -1.68 -1.15
N ALA A 131 -0.57 -2.90 -0.66
CA ALA A 131 -0.91 -3.16 0.73
C ALA A 131 -0.15 -4.38 1.26
N GLU A 132 0.35 -4.27 2.47
CA GLU A 132 1.10 -5.34 3.13
C GLU A 132 0.73 -5.46 4.61
N SER A 133 0.77 -6.67 5.15
CA SER A 133 0.63 -6.90 6.59
C SER A 133 1.88 -6.42 7.33
N VAL A 134 1.70 -5.48 8.26
CA VAL A 134 2.78 -4.94 9.09
C VAL A 134 3.37 -6.03 9.99
N ASP A 135 2.53 -6.94 10.50
CA ASP A 135 2.99 -8.03 11.35
C ASP A 135 3.85 -9.02 10.56
N MET A 136 3.53 -9.29 9.29
CA MET A 136 4.38 -10.10 8.44
C MET A 136 5.71 -9.42 8.12
N ILE A 137 5.73 -8.10 7.86
CA ILE A 137 6.99 -7.34 7.70
C ILE A 137 7.87 -7.47 8.96
N ARG A 138 7.27 -7.31 10.15
CA ARG A 138 7.97 -7.45 11.43
C ARG A 138 8.54 -8.86 11.60
N ILE A 139 7.76 -9.89 11.32
CA ILE A 139 8.18 -11.29 11.40
C ILE A 139 9.29 -11.59 10.38
N GLN A 140 9.15 -11.18 9.12
CA GLN A 140 10.18 -11.36 8.09
C GLN A 140 11.49 -10.67 8.45
N ARG A 141 11.45 -9.45 9.00
CA ARG A 141 12.65 -8.76 9.50
C ARG A 141 13.27 -9.50 10.68
N ALA A 142 12.47 -10.00 11.62
CA ALA A 142 12.96 -10.77 12.76
C ALA A 142 13.60 -12.11 12.32
N LEU A 143 12.96 -12.83 11.38
CA LEU A 143 13.48 -14.06 10.81
C LEU A 143 14.74 -13.82 9.99
N GLY A 144 14.78 -12.77 9.15
CA GLY A 144 15.96 -12.40 8.36
C GLY A 144 17.11 -11.84 9.20
N ALA A 145 16.84 -11.21 10.34
CA ALA A 145 17.87 -10.84 11.32
C ALA A 145 18.43 -12.07 12.02
N ARG A 146 17.57 -13.04 12.39
CA ARG A 146 17.99 -14.30 13.00
C ARG A 146 18.77 -15.20 12.04
N GLN A 147 18.43 -15.20 10.75
CA GLN A 147 19.18 -15.92 9.71
C GLN A 147 20.53 -15.26 9.40
N ARG A 148 20.64 -13.92 9.52
CA ARG A 148 21.94 -13.23 9.50
C ARG A 148 22.77 -13.46 10.76
N ALA A 149 22.13 -13.89 11.85
CA ALA A 149 22.75 -14.23 13.12
C ALA A 149 22.84 -15.76 13.32
N ALA A 150 23.37 -16.51 12.35
CA ALA A 150 24.13 -17.78 12.50
C ALA A 150 24.18 -18.54 11.15
N PRO A 151 25.35 -19.10 10.79
CA PRO A 151 25.85 -20.25 11.52
C PRO A 151 26.87 -19.84 12.58
N GLU A 152 26.66 -20.36 13.78
CA GLU A 152 27.68 -20.53 14.80
C GLU A 152 28.83 -21.33 14.14
N TRP A 153 29.89 -20.63 13.76
CA TRP A 153 31.12 -21.28 13.36
C TRP A 153 31.61 -22.03 14.59
N SER A 154 31.52 -23.36 14.55
CA SER A 154 32.35 -24.20 15.39
C SER A 154 33.78 -23.69 15.20
N THR A 155 34.38 -23.16 16.25
CA THR A 155 35.81 -22.85 16.32
C THR A 155 36.55 -24.11 15.90
N PRO A 156 37.15 -24.20 14.69
CA PRO A 156 38.07 -25.29 14.45
C PRO A 156 39.34 -24.88 15.20
N GLY A 157 39.69 -25.65 16.23
CA GLY A 157 40.92 -25.45 16.99
C GLY A 157 42.13 -25.63 16.08
N TRP A 158 42.65 -24.52 15.56
CA TRP A 158 43.91 -24.50 14.82
C TRP A 158 44.96 -23.76 15.64
N SER A 159 45.91 -24.53 16.15
CA SER A 159 47.17 -24.01 16.68
C SER A 159 47.91 -23.27 15.55
N ALA A 160 48.28 -22.02 15.79
CA ALA A 160 49.00 -21.20 14.83
C ALA A 160 50.43 -21.75 14.58
N PRO A 161 50.82 -22.06 13.33
CA PRO A 161 52.22 -22.07 12.96
C PRO A 161 52.61 -20.66 12.51
N GLY A 162 53.60 -20.08 13.17
CA GLY A 162 54.19 -18.82 12.73
C GLY A 162 54.89 -19.00 11.38
N ARG A 163 54.74 -18.01 10.48
CA ARG A 163 55.83 -17.33 9.74
C ARG A 163 55.36 -16.73 8.40
N SER A 164 55.79 -15.48 8.22
CA SER A 164 56.07 -14.70 7.00
C SER A 164 54.95 -14.36 6.02
N THR A 165 54.67 -13.05 5.99
CA THR A 165 53.93 -12.33 4.95
C THR A 165 54.71 -12.36 3.62
N SER A 166 54.06 -12.82 2.55
CA SER A 166 54.43 -12.43 1.19
C SER A 166 53.15 -12.10 0.43
N GLY A 167 53.19 -10.95 -0.23
CA GLY A 167 52.01 -10.22 -0.68
C GLY A 167 51.33 -10.86 -1.89
N TRP A 168 50.00 -10.86 -1.80
CA TRP A 168 49.10 -10.96 -2.94
C TRP A 168 47.94 -10.00 -2.68
N SER A 169 47.83 -8.96 -3.49
CA SER A 169 46.70 -8.03 -3.47
C SER A 169 45.50 -8.68 -4.15
N ALA A 170 44.37 -8.76 -3.45
CA ALA A 170 43.07 -9.07 -4.05
C ALA A 170 42.53 -7.83 -4.80
N PRO A 171 41.83 -7.98 -5.93
CA PRO A 171 41.22 -6.86 -6.62
C PRO A 171 40.10 -6.26 -5.75
N ALA A 172 40.12 -4.93 -5.61
CA ALA A 172 39.08 -4.18 -4.93
C ALA A 172 37.80 -4.22 -5.78
N TRP A 173 36.82 -5.01 -5.36
CA TRP A 173 35.45 -4.89 -5.83
C TRP A 173 34.74 -3.91 -4.91
N GLU A 174 34.50 -2.69 -5.39
CA GLU A 174 33.66 -1.73 -4.69
C GLU A 174 32.20 -2.20 -4.77
N SER A 175 31.63 -2.56 -3.62
CA SER A 175 30.18 -2.71 -3.49
C SER A 175 29.55 -1.33 -3.66
N PRO A 176 28.59 -1.13 -4.58
CA PRO A 176 27.88 0.13 -4.65
C PRO A 176 27.08 0.31 -3.36
N GLU A 177 27.41 1.35 -2.60
CA GLU A 177 26.64 1.78 -1.44
C GLU A 177 25.25 2.21 -1.92
N ARG A 178 24.26 1.33 -1.74
CA ARG A 178 22.85 1.73 -1.80
C ARG A 178 22.56 2.56 -0.56
N THR A 179 22.70 3.87 -0.68
CA THR A 179 22.17 4.82 0.30
C THR A 179 20.65 4.67 0.32
N ALA A 180 20.12 4.12 1.41
CA ALA A 180 18.69 4.17 1.67
C ALA A 180 18.29 5.63 1.85
N PRO A 181 17.26 6.15 1.16
CA PRO A 181 16.81 7.51 1.41
C PRO A 181 16.27 7.61 2.84
N GLU A 182 16.79 8.59 3.59
CA GLU A 182 16.26 8.96 4.90
C GLU A 182 14.85 9.52 4.74
N TRP A 183 13.89 8.79 5.26
CA TRP A 183 12.50 9.23 5.32
C TRP A 183 12.36 10.36 6.35
N SER A 184 12.24 11.59 5.86
CA SER A 184 11.66 12.66 6.66
C SER A 184 10.14 12.50 6.68
N THR A 185 9.58 12.18 7.84
CA THR A 185 8.13 12.14 8.06
C THR A 185 7.56 13.57 8.00
N PRO A 186 6.67 13.90 7.04
CA PRO A 186 5.91 15.12 7.15
C PRO A 186 4.76 14.92 8.16
N GLU A 187 4.71 15.82 9.14
CA GLU A 187 3.60 15.94 10.09
C GLU A 187 2.37 16.52 9.36
N TRP A 188 1.45 15.66 8.93
CA TRP A 188 0.20 16.12 8.32
C TRP A 188 -0.92 16.18 9.36
N ASN A 189 -1.36 17.41 9.62
CA ASN A 189 -2.52 17.74 10.44
C ASN A 189 -3.80 17.11 9.86
N ALA A 190 -4.60 16.51 10.75
CA ALA A 190 -5.92 16.03 10.41
C ALA A 190 -6.80 17.19 9.88
N PRO A 191 -7.60 17.00 8.81
CA PRO A 191 -8.50 18.04 8.37
C PRO A 191 -9.58 18.27 9.46
N GLU A 192 -9.62 19.48 10.00
CA GLU A 192 -10.68 19.92 10.91
C GLU A 192 -12.03 19.82 10.18
N ARG A 193 -12.88 18.91 10.66
CA ARG A 193 -14.26 18.79 10.20
C ARG A 193 -15.06 19.98 10.73
N THR A 194 -15.19 21.05 9.94
CA THR A 194 -16.24 22.04 10.19
C THR A 194 -17.57 21.42 9.76
N ALA A 195 -18.41 21.05 10.73
CA ALA A 195 -19.77 20.58 10.46
C ALA A 195 -20.57 21.70 9.78
N PRO A 196 -21.30 21.44 8.69
CA PRO A 196 -22.19 22.45 8.12
C PRO A 196 -23.33 22.73 9.09
N HIS A 197 -23.57 24.00 9.40
CA HIS A 197 -24.72 24.45 10.17
C HIS A 197 -26.01 24.01 9.48
N ARG A 198 -26.71 23.05 10.07
CA ARG A 198 -28.03 22.60 9.64
C ARG A 198 -29.06 23.66 10.05
N GLY A 199 -29.41 24.53 9.11
CA GLY A 199 -30.58 25.41 9.23
C GLY A 199 -31.86 24.57 9.35
N VAL A 200 -32.71 24.89 10.32
CA VAL A 200 -34.02 24.27 10.51
C VAL A 200 -34.93 24.69 9.34
N PRO A 201 -35.61 23.77 8.63
CA PRO A 201 -36.54 24.18 7.60
C PRO A 201 -37.81 24.74 8.26
N HIS A 202 -38.18 25.97 7.88
CA HIS A 202 -39.49 26.54 8.22
C HIS A 202 -40.58 25.77 7.48
N ARG A 203 -41.51 25.20 8.25
CA ARG A 203 -42.68 24.47 7.76
C ARG A 203 -43.76 25.47 7.32
N GLY A 204 -43.86 25.75 6.02
CA GLY A 204 -45.01 26.46 5.45
C GLY A 204 -46.20 25.51 5.31
N THR A 205 -47.36 25.88 5.86
CA THR A 205 -48.62 25.16 5.69
C THR A 205 -49.16 25.34 4.26
N PRO A 206 -49.58 24.28 3.56
CA PRO A 206 -50.27 24.45 2.28
C PRO A 206 -51.70 24.96 2.49
N GLN A 207 -52.03 26.05 1.79
CA GLN A 207 -53.38 26.60 1.66
C GLN A 207 -54.16 25.75 0.63
N TRP A 208 -55.32 25.22 1.03
CA TRP A 208 -56.22 24.43 0.19
C TRP A 208 -57.14 25.36 -0.63
N VAL A 209 -57.36 25.05 -1.92
CA VAL A 209 -58.31 25.77 -2.81
C VAL A 209 -59.31 24.74 -3.37
N PRO A 210 -60.64 24.98 -3.32
CA PRO A 210 -61.62 24.08 -3.92
C PRO A 210 -61.68 24.22 -5.45
N PRO A 211 -62.02 23.14 -6.19
CA PRO A 211 -62.22 23.19 -7.62
C PRO A 211 -63.60 23.79 -7.99
N MET A 212 -63.65 24.53 -9.12
CA MET A 212 -64.87 24.82 -9.90
C MET A 212 -64.98 23.84 -11.07
#